data_AF-A0A0D2ZWU9-F1
#
_entry.id   AF-A0A0D2ZWU9-F1
#
_cell.length_a   1.000
_cell.length_b   1.000
_cell.length_c   1.000
_cell.angle_alpha   90.00
_cell.angle_beta   90.00
_cell.angle_gamma   90.00
#
_symmetry.space_group_name_H-M   'P 1'
#
loop_
_entity.id
_entity.type
_entity.pdbx_description
1 polymer ?
#
loop_
_entity_poly.entity_id
_entity_poly.type
_entity_poly.pdbx_seq_one_letter_code
_entity_poly.pdbx_strand_id
1 'polypeptide(L)'
;MLWLIPKLLSGVWEFIRSFIIRFWKGNEYKENWTMRTVRIVGIIIPGVSDHFPLDYVNSTRLGGLARPVATTTPQDKLYLIA
;
A
#
# COMPACT_ATOMS: atom_id res chain seq x y z
N MET A 1 -19.85 11.88 18.16
CA MET A 1 -18.53 12.40 17.73
C MET A 1 -17.36 11.47 18.03
N LEU A 2 -17.40 10.62 19.05
CA LEU A 2 -16.29 9.70 19.38
C LEU A 2 -15.91 8.74 18.23
N TRP A 3 -16.88 8.29 17.43
CA TRP A 3 -16.66 7.51 16.19
C TRP A 3 -15.67 8.17 15.21
N LEU A 4 -15.60 9.51 15.20
CA LEU A 4 -14.89 10.27 14.18
C LEU A 4 -13.39 10.31 14.46
N ILE A 5 -13.04 10.30 15.75
CA ILE A 5 -11.67 10.34 16.25
C ILE A 5 -10.79 9.27 15.60
N PRO A 6 -11.14 7.96 15.61
CA PRO A 6 -10.31 6.95 14.97
C PRO A 6 -10.16 7.16 13.46
N LYS A 7 -11.20 7.66 12.77
CA LYS A 7 -11.13 7.90 11.31
C LYS A 7 -10.20 9.05 10.96
N LEU A 8 -10.23 10.13 11.74
CA LEU A 8 -9.29 11.24 11.58
C LEU A 8 -7.86 10.81 11.89
N LEU A 9 -7.67 10.01 12.95
CA LEU A 9 -6.36 9.48 13.32
C LEU A 9 -5.79 8.58 12.23
N SER A 10 -6.62 7.70 11.63
CA SER A 10 -6.24 6.90 10.45
C SER A 10 -5.86 7.78 9.26
N GLY A 11 -6.66 8.79 8.91
CA GLY A 11 -6.34 9.69 7.79
C GLY A 11 -5.03 10.45 7.99
N VAL A 12 -4.79 10.96 9.21
CA VAL A 12 -3.53 11.64 9.56
C VAL A 12 -2.36 10.67 9.49
N TRP A 13 -2.53 9.45 10.01
CA TRP A 13 -1.51 8.41 9.94
C TRP A 13 -1.15 8.05 8.50
N GLU A 14 -2.14 7.84 7.64
CA GLU A 14 -1.93 7.49 6.23
C GLU A 14 -1.27 8.62 5.44
N PHE A 15 -1.61 9.88 5.75
CA PHE A 15 -0.92 11.04 5.20
C PHE A 15 0.56 11.07 5.58
N ILE A 16 0.89 10.89 6.87
CA ILE A 16 2.28 10.84 7.33
C ILE A 16 3.03 9.64 6.71
N ARG A 17 2.38 8.46 6.69
CA ARG A 17 2.91 7.22 6.11
C ARG A 17 3.30 7.39 4.64
N SER A 18 2.55 8.17 3.87
CA SER A 18 2.81 8.41 2.44
C SER A 18 4.18 9.07 2.14
N PHE A 19 4.81 9.69 3.14
CA PHE A 19 6.16 10.25 3.02
C PHE A 19 7.24 9.28 3.49
N ILE A 20 6.94 8.50 4.54
CA ILE A 20 7.91 7.68 5.25
C ILE A 20 8.07 6.29 4.62
N ILE A 21 7.01 5.73 4.01
CA ILE A 21 6.98 4.33 3.57
C ILE A 21 8.11 3.96 2.59
N ARG A 22 8.56 4.89 1.73
CA ARG A 22 9.69 4.66 0.81
C ARG A 22 10.99 4.31 1.54
N PHE A 23 11.19 4.89 2.73
CA PHE A 23 12.39 4.70 3.53
C PHE A 23 12.30 3.45 4.38
N TRP A 24 11.09 2.99 4.67
CA TRP A 24 10.87 1.85 5.57
C TRP A 24 10.67 0.52 4.84
N LYS A 25 10.06 0.54 3.65
CA LYS A 25 9.73 -0.68 2.89
C LYS A 25 10.43 -0.78 1.54
N GLY A 26 11.03 0.31 1.04
CA GLY A 26 11.70 0.33 -0.25
C GLY A 26 11.11 1.40 -1.18
N ASN A 27 11.89 1.80 -2.18
CA ASN A 27 11.53 2.90 -3.07
C ASN A 27 10.34 2.56 -4.00
N GLU A 28 10.04 1.28 -4.18
CA GLU A 28 8.87 0.76 -4.89
C GLU A 28 7.53 1.08 -4.20
N TYR A 29 7.56 1.41 -2.91
CA TYR A 29 6.39 1.85 -2.14
C TYR A 29 6.22 3.38 -2.13
N LYS A 30 7.06 4.11 -2.88
CA LYS A 30 6.99 5.57 -2.94
C LYS A 30 5.63 6.03 -3.47
N GLU A 31 4.91 6.75 -2.63
CA GLU A 31 3.62 7.34 -2.95
C GLU A 31 3.81 8.64 -3.75
N ASN A 32 2.99 8.83 -4.80
CA ASN A 32 3.04 10.00 -5.66
C ASN A 32 2.20 11.16 -5.08
N TRP A 33 2.30 12.34 -5.70
CA TRP A 33 1.54 13.53 -5.26
C TRP A 33 0.03 13.34 -5.36
N THR A 34 -0.47 12.63 -6.37
CA THR A 34 -1.90 12.34 -6.53
C THR A 34 -2.47 11.64 -5.30
N MET A 35 -1.80 10.58 -4.84
CA MET A 35 -2.24 9.83 -3.67
C MET A 35 -2.10 10.63 -2.37
N ARG A 36 -1.08 11.49 -2.25
CA ARG A 36 -0.95 12.42 -1.11
C ARG A 36 -2.13 13.38 -1.02
N THR A 37 -2.57 13.95 -2.15
CA THR A 37 -3.77 14.79 -2.20
C THR A 37 -5.01 14.02 -1.79
N VAL A 38 -5.14 12.77 -2.25
CA VAL A 38 -6.22 11.87 -1.84
C VAL A 38 -6.22 11.65 -0.32
N ARG A 39 -5.07 11.44 0.34
CA ARG A 39 -5.00 11.33 1.81
C ARG A 39 -5.46 12.61 2.50
N ILE A 40 -5.11 13.79 1.98
CA ILE A 40 -5.58 15.08 2.51
C ILE A 40 -7.12 15.16 2.43
N VAL A 41 -7.71 14.77 1.28
CA VAL A 41 -9.17 14.67 1.13
C VAL A 41 -9.75 13.66 2.12
N GLY A 42 -9.07 12.54 2.37
CA GLY A 42 -9.49 11.51 3.32
C GLY A 42 -9.43 11.93 4.80
N ILE A 43 -8.69 12.98 5.15
CA ILE A 43 -8.76 13.62 6.48
C ILE A 43 -10.04 14.46 6.59
N ILE A 44 -10.43 15.17 5.52
CA ILE A 44 -11.64 16.00 5.47
C ILE A 44 -12.90 15.13 5.37
N ILE A 45 -12.83 14.04 4.61
CA ILE A 45 -13.90 13.06 4.38
C ILE A 45 -13.45 11.71 4.97
N PRO A 46 -13.74 11.47 6.26
CA PRO A 46 -13.16 10.35 7.00
C PRO A 46 -13.54 9.00 6.39
N GLY A 47 -12.53 8.17 6.13
CA GLY A 47 -12.67 6.83 5.54
C GLY A 47 -12.39 6.74 4.04
N VAL A 48 -12.25 7.88 3.34
CA VAL A 48 -11.81 7.87 1.93
C VAL A 48 -10.32 7.56 1.81
N SER A 49 -9.53 7.91 2.83
CA SER A 49 -8.08 7.73 2.81
C SER A 49 -7.68 6.29 2.49
N ASP A 50 -8.40 5.26 2.90
CA ASP A 50 -7.84 3.90 3.03
C ASP A 50 -8.29 2.92 1.93
N HIS A 51 -8.97 3.42 0.88
CA HIS A 51 -9.67 2.59 -0.11
C HIS A 51 -9.29 2.93 -1.55
N PHE A 52 -7.99 2.99 -1.84
CA PHE A 52 -7.50 3.18 -3.20
C PHE A 52 -6.82 1.93 -3.76
N PRO A 53 -6.91 1.67 -5.09
CA PRO A 53 -6.28 0.52 -5.72
C PRO A 53 -4.79 0.35 -5.37
N LEU A 54 -4.06 1.46 -5.19
CA LEU A 54 -2.64 1.44 -4.81
C LEU A 54 -2.40 0.78 -3.45
N ASP A 55 -3.33 0.93 -2.50
CA ASP A 55 -3.21 0.35 -1.16
C ASP A 55 -3.30 -1.18 -1.22
N TYR A 56 -4.17 -1.72 -2.07
CA TYR A 56 -4.26 -3.16 -2.31
C TYR A 56 -3.02 -3.70 -3.02
N VAL A 57 -2.48 -2.97 -4.00
CA VAL A 57 -1.22 -3.34 -4.68
C VAL A 57 -0.06 -3.35 -3.69
N ASN A 58 0.05 -2.34 -2.83
CA ASN A 58 1.11 -2.28 -1.81
C ASN A 58 0.94 -3.38 -0.76
N SER A 59 -0.30 -3.68 -0.35
CA SER A 59 -0.60 -4.74 0.62
C SER A 59 -0.24 -6.12 0.07
N THR A 60 -0.56 -6.41 -1.18
CA THR A 60 -0.20 -7.69 -1.82
C THR A 60 1.31 -7.84 -2.01
N ARG A 61 2.03 -6.76 -2.34
CA ARG A 61 3.50 -6.75 -2.40
C ARG A 61 4.13 -7.08 -1.05
N LEU A 62 3.66 -6.45 0.03
CA LEU A 62 4.15 -6.70 1.40
C LEU A 62 3.78 -8.10 1.90
N GLY A 63 2.62 -8.62 1.48
CA GLY A 63 2.12 -9.94 1.84
C GLY A 63 2.83 -11.12 1.15
N GLY A 64 3.91 -10.89 0.39
CA GLY A 64 4.69 -11.97 -0.21
C GLY A 64 4.14 -12.51 -1.53
N LEU A 65 3.05 -11.95 -2.07
CA LEU A 65 2.73 -12.10 -3.50
C LEU A 65 3.70 -11.32 -4.40
N ALA A 66 4.59 -10.52 -3.79
CA ALA A 66 5.86 -10.16 -4.40
C ALA A 66 6.66 -11.45 -4.63
N ARG A 67 6.32 -12.12 -5.73
CA ARG A 67 7.09 -13.08 -6.52
C ARG A 67 8.05 -13.91 -5.65
N PRO A 68 7.81 -15.21 -5.42
CA PRO A 68 8.91 -16.06 -4.97
C PRO A 68 10.08 -15.73 -5.89
N VAL A 69 11.19 -15.28 -5.31
CA VAL A 69 12.45 -15.15 -6.04
C VAL A 69 12.50 -16.43 -6.84
N ALA A 70 12.41 -16.30 -8.16
CA ALA A 70 12.43 -17.44 -9.04
C ALA A 70 13.87 -17.94 -9.00
N THR A 71 14.20 -18.63 -7.91
CA THR A 71 15.13 -19.74 -7.89
C THR A 71 14.57 -20.89 -8.71
N THR A 72 13.31 -20.80 -9.16
CA THR A 72 12.76 -21.65 -10.20
C THR A 72 13.53 -21.43 -11.50
N THR A 73 14.40 -22.39 -11.75
CA THR A 73 15.07 -22.56 -13.03
C THR A 73 14.02 -22.70 -14.13
N PRO A 74 14.35 -22.45 -15.41
CA PRO A 74 13.41 -22.66 -16.51
C PRO A 74 12.74 -24.04 -16.50
N GLN A 75 13.43 -25.07 -15.99
CA GLN A 75 12.92 -26.42 -15.77
C GLN A 75 11.79 -26.47 -14.74
N ASP A 76 11.91 -25.78 -13.60
CA ASP A 76 10.90 -25.77 -12.54
C ASP A 76 9.56 -25.17 -13.02
N LYS A 77 9.59 -24.28 -14.03
CA LYS A 77 8.37 -23.76 -14.67
C LYS A 77 7.70 -24.78 -15.59
N LEU A 78 8.47 -25.69 -16.18
CA LEU A 78 7.98 -26.74 -17.06
C LEU A 78 7.24 -27.83 -16.27
N TYR A 79 7.69 -28.13 -15.06
CA TYR A 79 7.03 -29.10 -14.16
C TYR A 79 5.70 -28.63 -13.58
N LEU A 80 5.41 -27.32 -13.61
CA LEU A 80 4.14 -26.77 -13.12
C LEU A 80 3.02 -26.79 -14.17
N ILE A 81 3.34 -27.15 -15.42
CA ILE A 81 2.41 -27.12 -16.56
C ILE A 81 2.26 -28.49 -17.26
N ALA A 82 2.90 -29.53 -16.73
CA ALA A 82 2.79 -30.92 -17.17
C ALA A 82 2.01 -31.74 -16.12
#